data_AF-A0A7Z7ILN8-F1
#
_entry.id   AF-A0A7Z7ILN8-F1
#
_cell.length_a   1.000
_cell.length_b   1.000
_cell.length_c   1.000
_cell.angle_alpha   90.00
_cell.angle_beta   90.00
_cell.angle_gamma   90.00
#
_symmetry.space_group_name_H-M   'P 1'
#
loop_
_entity.id
_entity.type
_entity.pdbx_description
1 polymer ?
#
loop_
_entity_poly.entity_id
_entity_poly.type
_entity_poly.pdbx_seq_one_letter_code
_entity_poly.pdbx_strand_id
1 'polypeptide(L)'
;MRHVSSLLVVLLFSALIPAVAHADPDPDPHMPDPNTNFCPGGGSGNAPLLGAGRCDGIKYPDGSYWHTDVMQMGPYPMPYYMHDDITTGLHCVIDDGSPDPAPAPPGGCDGAVK
;
A
#
# COMPACT_ATOMS: atom_id res chain seq x y z
N MET A 1 -44.66 36.06 -13.56
CA MET A 1 -43.65 36.62 -12.63
C MET A 1 -43.22 35.65 -11.52
N ARG A 2 -44.12 34.82 -10.94
CA ARG A 2 -43.77 33.84 -9.88
C ARG A 2 -42.79 32.74 -10.31
N HIS A 3 -42.87 32.25 -11.55
CA HIS A 3 -41.99 31.18 -12.06
C HIS A 3 -40.55 31.64 -12.33
N VAL A 4 -40.35 32.92 -12.64
CA VAL A 4 -39.00 33.49 -12.89
C VAL A 4 -38.22 33.60 -11.58
N SER A 5 -38.91 33.92 -10.47
CA SER A 5 -38.29 33.97 -9.14
C SER A 5 -37.82 32.60 -8.66
N SER A 6 -38.57 31.53 -8.94
CA SER A 6 -38.19 30.17 -8.52
C SER A 6 -36.98 29.62 -9.29
N LEU A 7 -36.81 29.97 -10.56
CA LEU A 7 -35.65 29.56 -11.36
C LEU A 7 -34.35 30.23 -10.89
N LEU A 8 -34.43 31.49 -10.44
CA LEU A 8 -33.25 32.24 -9.98
C LEU A 8 -32.69 31.68 -8.66
N VAL A 9 -33.57 31.18 -7.77
CA VAL A 9 -33.19 30.61 -6.46
C VAL A 9 -32.47 29.26 -6.64
N VAL A 10 -32.87 28.44 -7.61
CA VAL A 10 -32.23 27.15 -7.88
C VAL A 10 -30.83 27.32 -8.46
N LEU A 11 -30.63 28.31 -9.34
CA LEU A 11 -29.31 28.58 -9.94
C LEU A 11 -28.29 29.13 -8.93
N LEU A 12 -28.74 29.88 -7.92
CA LEU A 12 -27.87 30.40 -6.85
C LEU A 12 -27.43 29.31 -5.85
N PHE A 13 -28.24 28.26 -5.65
CA PHE A 13 -27.92 27.19 -4.71
C PHE A 13 -26.86 26.21 -5.23
N SER A 14 -26.76 26.04 -6.56
CA SER A 14 -25.79 25.11 -7.17
C SER A 14 -24.34 25.60 -7.13
N ALA A 15 -24.11 26.88 -6.84
CA ALA A 15 -22.77 27.49 -6.85
C ALA A 15 -22.00 27.35 -5.51
N LEU A 16 -22.63 26.76 -4.48
CA LEU A 16 -22.08 26.69 -3.12
C LEU A 16 -21.51 25.32 -2.73
N ILE A 17 -21.50 24.34 -3.65
CA ILE A 17 -20.93 23.02 -3.36
C ILE A 17 -19.49 23.01 -3.88
N PRO A 18 -18.47 23.20 -3.03
CA PRO A 18 -17.09 22.99 -3.45
C PRO A 18 -16.98 21.53 -3.90
N ALA A 19 -16.66 21.33 -5.17
CA ALA A 19 -16.25 20.03 -5.66
C ALA A 19 -14.94 19.68 -4.94
N VAL A 20 -15.03 18.84 -3.91
CA VAL A 20 -13.86 18.23 -3.29
C VAL A 20 -13.30 17.25 -4.32
N ALA A 21 -12.32 17.69 -5.10
CA ALA A 21 -11.57 16.80 -5.97
C ALA A 21 -10.72 15.90 -5.07
N HIS A 22 -11.25 14.71 -4.76
CA HIS A 22 -10.46 13.63 -4.20
C HIS A 22 -9.64 13.07 -5.36
N ALA A 23 -8.40 13.55 -5.52
CA ALA A 23 -7.43 12.79 -6.29
C ALA A 23 -7.18 11.53 -5.48
N ASP A 24 -7.54 10.36 -6.01
CA ASP A 24 -6.97 9.13 -5.49
C ASP A 24 -5.45 9.28 -5.65
N PRO A 25 -4.67 9.07 -4.58
CA PRO A 25 -3.23 9.07 -4.70
C PRO A 25 -2.86 8.03 -5.76
N ASP A 26 -2.07 8.43 -6.75
CA ASP A 26 -1.56 7.49 -7.74
C ASP A 26 -0.91 6.32 -6.99
N PRO A 27 -1.11 5.07 -7.45
CA PRO A 27 -0.51 3.91 -6.81
C PRO A 27 1.00 4.10 -6.75
N ASP A 28 1.55 3.95 -5.55
CA ASP A 28 2.94 4.20 -5.26
C ASP A 28 3.84 3.25 -6.08
N PRO A 29 4.69 3.78 -7.00
CA PRO A 29 5.52 2.94 -7.87
C PRO A 29 6.62 2.20 -7.10
N HIS A 30 6.88 2.56 -5.84
CA HIS A 30 7.86 1.89 -4.98
C HIS A 30 7.27 0.67 -4.27
N MET A 31 5.96 0.49 -4.28
CA MET A 31 5.27 -0.55 -3.52
C MET A 31 5.47 -1.94 -4.15
N PRO A 32 5.89 -2.96 -3.36
CA PRO A 32 5.96 -4.34 -3.81
C PRO A 32 4.56 -4.97 -3.90
N ASP A 33 4.45 -6.04 -4.66
CA ASP A 33 3.25 -6.89 -4.69
C ASP A 33 3.65 -8.38 -4.67
N PRO A 34 3.60 -9.03 -3.49
CA PRO A 34 3.95 -10.44 -3.36
C PRO A 34 2.99 -11.35 -4.15
N ASN A 35 1.73 -10.96 -4.35
CA ASN A 35 0.74 -11.78 -5.07
C ASN A 35 1.08 -11.93 -6.56
N THR A 36 1.77 -10.94 -7.13
CA THR A 36 2.27 -10.97 -8.50
C THR A 36 3.75 -11.31 -8.59
N ASN A 37 4.39 -11.66 -7.46
CA ASN A 37 5.83 -11.85 -7.31
C ASN A 37 6.65 -10.61 -7.75
N PHE A 38 6.08 -9.41 -7.61
CA PHE A 38 6.74 -8.15 -7.93
C PHE A 38 7.49 -7.63 -6.69
N CYS A 39 8.76 -8.02 -6.57
CA CYS A 39 9.63 -7.63 -5.46
C CYS A 39 10.93 -6.98 -5.98
N PRO A 40 10.84 -5.76 -6.54
CA PRO A 40 11.96 -5.12 -7.23
C PRO A 40 13.13 -4.75 -6.31
N GLY A 41 12.89 -4.61 -5.00
CA GLY A 41 13.93 -4.40 -3.98
C GLY A 41 14.65 -5.67 -3.54
N GLY A 42 14.12 -6.84 -3.91
CA GLY A 42 14.65 -8.14 -3.52
C GLY A 42 13.63 -9.01 -2.78
N GLY A 43 14.01 -10.27 -2.57
CA GLY A 43 13.13 -11.30 -2.02
C GLY A 43 12.52 -12.22 -3.08
N SER A 44 11.89 -13.30 -2.63
CA SER A 44 11.30 -14.32 -3.51
C SER A 44 9.87 -13.98 -3.95
N GLY A 45 9.18 -13.09 -3.24
CA GLY A 45 7.79 -12.71 -3.50
C GLY A 45 6.75 -13.74 -3.08
N ASN A 46 7.10 -15.01 -3.14
CA ASN A 46 6.36 -16.11 -2.54
C ASN A 46 7.09 -16.67 -1.32
N ALA A 47 6.33 -17.22 -0.38
CA ALA A 47 6.91 -18.02 0.69
C ALA A 47 7.36 -19.40 0.14
N PRO A 48 8.51 -19.93 0.58
CA PRO A 48 8.86 -21.32 0.29
C PRO A 48 7.79 -22.26 0.91
N LEU A 49 7.57 -23.42 0.28
CA LEU A 49 6.53 -24.43 0.63
C LEU A 49 6.40 -24.76 2.14
N LEU A 50 7.42 -24.47 2.94
CA LEU A 50 7.43 -24.53 4.41
C LEU A 50 8.36 -23.44 4.99
N GLY A 51 8.08 -22.15 4.78
CA GLY A 51 8.95 -21.10 5.28
C GLY A 51 8.41 -19.67 5.20
N ALA A 52 9.26 -18.74 5.63
CA ALA A 52 9.08 -17.31 5.49
C ALA A 52 9.93 -16.81 4.31
N GLY A 53 9.33 -15.95 3.49
CA GLY A 53 9.97 -15.17 2.44
C GLY A 53 9.81 -13.68 2.72
N ARG A 54 10.38 -12.86 1.84
CA ARG A 54 10.33 -11.40 1.88
C ARG A 54 9.98 -10.88 0.49
N CYS A 55 9.34 -9.72 0.43
CA CYS A 55 9.13 -8.97 -0.79
C CYS A 55 9.38 -7.49 -0.51
N ASP A 56 10.45 -6.96 -1.11
CA ASP A 56 10.88 -5.58 -0.92
C ASP A 56 10.56 -4.72 -2.15
N GLY A 57 10.16 -3.49 -1.88
CA GLY A 57 9.86 -2.45 -2.85
C GLY A 57 11.10 -1.72 -3.37
N ILE A 58 10.88 -0.78 -4.28
CA ILE A 58 11.95 0.07 -4.80
C ILE A 58 12.35 1.07 -3.70
N LYS A 59 13.65 1.22 -3.43
CA LYS A 59 14.14 2.23 -2.48
C LYS A 59 13.80 3.65 -2.94
N TYR A 60 13.30 4.46 -2.02
CA TYR A 60 13.14 5.90 -2.20
C TYR A 60 14.50 6.62 -2.15
N PRO A 61 14.57 7.90 -2.58
CA PRO A 61 15.81 8.69 -2.50
C PRO A 61 16.38 8.85 -1.08
N ASP A 62 15.52 8.79 -0.06
CA ASP A 62 15.93 8.83 1.36
C ASP A 62 16.45 7.47 1.87
N GLY A 63 16.43 6.43 1.03
CA GLY A 63 16.86 5.08 1.35
C GLY A 63 15.81 4.21 2.05
N SER A 64 14.65 4.79 2.41
CA SER A 64 13.52 4.00 2.90
C SER A 64 12.95 3.12 1.79
N TYR A 65 12.21 2.09 2.15
CA TYR A 65 11.49 1.24 1.20
C TYR A 65 10.33 0.50 1.88
N TRP A 66 9.39 0.07 1.07
CA TRP A 66 8.31 -0.81 1.51
C TRP A 66 8.80 -2.25 1.63
N HIS A 67 8.48 -2.88 2.75
CA HIS A 67 8.88 -4.23 3.10
C HIS A 67 7.65 -5.04 3.54
N THR A 68 7.53 -6.28 3.07
CA THR A 68 6.55 -7.22 3.59
C THR A 68 7.18 -8.61 3.76
N ASP A 69 6.90 -9.25 4.89
CA ASP A 69 7.21 -10.67 5.06
C ASP A 69 6.05 -11.49 4.53
N VAL A 70 6.42 -12.55 3.81
CA VAL A 70 5.50 -13.46 3.15
C VAL A 70 5.62 -14.79 3.88
N MET A 71 4.52 -15.30 4.45
CA MET A 71 4.56 -16.57 5.16
C MET A 71 3.58 -17.57 4.56
N GLN A 72 4.09 -18.79 4.29
CA GLN A 72 3.24 -19.92 3.95
C GLN A 72 3.07 -20.78 5.19
N MET A 73 1.85 -20.76 5.74
CA MET A 73 1.48 -21.72 6.77
C MET A 73 1.36 -23.09 6.11
N GLY A 74 2.39 -23.94 6.28
CA GLY A 74 2.32 -25.37 5.96
C GLY A 74 1.13 -26.05 6.65
N PRO A 75 0.69 -27.23 6.18
CA PRO A 75 -0.66 -27.73 6.40
C PRO A 75 -0.93 -28.08 7.86
N TYR A 76 -1.47 -27.13 8.63
CA TYR A 76 -2.49 -27.47 9.63
C TYR A 76 -3.66 -28.15 8.88
N PRO A 77 -4.43 -29.09 9.47
CA PRO A 77 -5.33 -30.01 8.75
C PRO A 77 -6.56 -29.30 8.18
N MET A 78 -6.34 -28.39 7.25
CA MET A 78 -7.33 -27.70 6.45
C MET A 78 -7.27 -28.40 5.09
N PRO A 79 -8.36 -29.03 4.63
CA PRO A 79 -8.39 -29.87 3.42
C PRO A 79 -8.26 -29.07 2.10
N TYR A 80 -7.80 -27.83 2.17
CA TYR A 80 -7.67 -26.93 1.04
C TYR A 80 -6.27 -26.31 1.07
N TYR A 81 -5.55 -26.43 -0.05
CA TYR A 81 -4.35 -25.62 -0.31
C TYR A 81 -4.79 -24.15 -0.31
N MET A 82 -4.48 -23.40 0.76
CA MET A 82 -4.55 -21.94 0.69
C MET A 82 -3.35 -21.47 -0.11
N HIS A 83 -3.60 -20.88 -1.27
CA HIS A 83 -2.60 -20.19 -2.09
C HIS A 83 -2.46 -18.72 -1.66
N ASP A 84 -2.92 -18.41 -0.45
CA ASP A 84 -2.95 -17.07 0.08
C ASP A 84 -1.73 -16.95 0.98
N ASP A 85 -0.61 -16.54 0.38
CA ASP A 85 0.57 -16.13 1.13
C ASP A 85 0.14 -15.12 2.19
N ILE A 86 0.39 -15.40 3.47
CA ILE A 86 0.04 -14.48 4.55
C ILE A 86 1.11 -13.41 4.60
N THR A 87 0.79 -12.22 4.09
CA THR A 87 1.63 -11.04 4.26
C THR A 87 1.48 -10.49 5.68
N THR A 88 2.57 -10.15 6.36
CA THR A 88 2.55 -9.53 7.70
C THR A 88 2.13 -8.05 7.69
N GLY A 89 1.68 -7.55 6.54
CA GLY A 89 1.42 -6.15 6.27
C GLY A 89 2.57 -5.47 5.53
N LEU A 90 2.30 -4.27 5.04
CA LEU A 90 3.28 -3.44 4.36
C LEU A 90 3.93 -2.47 5.36
N HIS A 91 5.24 -2.54 5.52
CA HIS A 91 6.00 -1.76 6.50
C HIS A 91 6.98 -0.83 5.79
N CYS A 92 7.06 0.44 6.21
CA CYS A 92 8.08 1.35 5.71
C CYS A 92 9.33 1.23 6.60
N VAL A 93 10.46 0.80 6.01
CA VAL A 93 11.68 0.47 6.74
C VAL A 93 12.92 1.10 6.10
N ILE A 94 14.04 1.07 6.81
CA ILE A 94 15.37 1.41 6.31
C ILE A 94 16.29 0.19 6.39
N ASP A 95 17.17 0.07 5.40
CA ASP A 95 18.23 -0.93 5.36
C ASP A 95 19.38 -0.50 6.29
N ASP A 96 19.37 -1.03 7.50
CA ASP A 96 20.45 -0.86 8.49
C ASP A 96 21.44 -2.05 8.49
N GLY A 97 21.33 -2.94 7.51
CA GLY A 97 22.11 -4.18 7.41
C GLY A 97 21.69 -5.28 8.40
N SER A 98 20.63 -5.07 9.20
CA SER A 98 20.08 -6.11 10.06
C SER A 98 19.16 -7.07 9.27
N PRO A 99 18.99 -8.32 9.75
CA PRO A 99 18.03 -9.24 9.15
C PRO A 99 16.58 -8.75 9.23
N ASP A 100 16.25 -7.96 10.26
CA ASP A 100 14.92 -7.42 10.54
C ASP A 100 14.98 -5.89 10.46
N PRO A 101 14.69 -5.31 9.27
CA PRO A 101 15.01 -3.93 8.97
C PRO A 101 14.25 -2.97 9.89
N ALA A 102 14.97 -1.97 10.40
CA ALA A 102 14.42 -0.99 11.32
C ALA A 102 13.32 -0.14 10.66
N PRO A 103 12.27 0.28 11.40
CA PRO A 103 11.27 1.21 10.90
C PRO A 103 11.91 2.50 10.38
N ALA A 104 11.38 3.03 9.27
CA ALA A 104 11.84 4.31 8.74
C ALA A 104 11.49 5.47 9.68
N PRO A 105 12.32 6.54 9.71
CA PRO A 105 12.04 7.76 10.48
C PRO A 105 10.85 8.53 9.88
N PRO A 106 10.29 9.52 10.60
CA PRO A 106 9.29 10.43 10.05
C PRO A 106 9.75 11.06 8.73
N GLY A 107 8.88 11.04 7.73
CA GLY A 107 9.20 11.42 6.35
C GLY A 107 9.52 10.24 5.42
N GLY A 108 9.73 9.03 5.95
CA GLY A 108 10.00 7.83 5.16
C GLY A 108 8.83 7.39 4.27
N CYS A 109 9.16 6.69 3.18
CA CYS A 109 8.25 6.26 2.11
C CYS A 109 7.36 7.39 1.61
N ASP A 110 8.02 8.44 1.10
CA ASP A 110 7.39 9.68 0.63
C ASP A 110 6.45 10.34 1.66
N GLY A 111 6.83 10.29 2.94
CA GLY A 111 6.06 10.87 4.03
C GLY A 111 4.92 10.01 4.57
N ALA A 112 4.85 8.72 4.21
CA ALA A 112 3.89 7.80 4.81
C ALA A 112 4.07 7.65 6.33
N VAL A 113 5.33 7.72 6.81
CA VAL A 113 5.67 7.75 8.23
C VAL A 113 5.55 9.18 8.78
N LYS A 114 4.73 9.37 9.82
CA LYS A 114 4.43 10.68 10.44
C LYS A 114 5.21 10.94 11.73
#